data_AF-A0A6N9QIB3-F1
#
_entry.id   AF-A0A6N9QIB3-F1
#
_cell.length_a   1.000
_cell.length_b   1.000
_cell.length_c   1.000
_cell.angle_alpha   90.00
_cell.angle_beta   90.00
_cell.angle_gamma   90.00
#
_symmetry.space_group_name_H-M   'P 1'
#
loop_
_entity.id
_entity.type
_entity.pdbx_description
1 polymer ?
#
loop_
_entity_poly.entity_id
_entity_poly.type
_entity_poly.pdbx_seq_one_letter_code
_entity_poly.pdbx_strand_id
1 'polypeptide(L)'
;MVTNGGKCVDWDYTDLPEYMLLVIYIPTTAGTGSGVTFVAVITDEEKKYKMGIMDAIKLRPSITIADPELLMTLPPSLTASAGVDALSYAGVKKVKELNEKVKIPKLKDLNDIKEEHFRAIAECSAENVLSDDNAREIDADAYLELIYEAYNDK
;
A
#
# COMPACT_ATOMS: atom_id res chain seq x y z
N MET A 1 -9.18 9.78 -16.94
CA MET A 1 -8.13 9.23 -17.81
C MET A 1 -8.40 9.63 -19.25
N VAL A 2 -7.79 10.73 -19.70
CA VAL A 2 -8.17 11.44 -20.93
C VAL A 2 -8.11 10.55 -22.19
N THR A 3 -7.16 9.61 -22.26
CA THR A 3 -6.99 8.69 -23.39
C THR A 3 -7.92 7.48 -23.35
N ASN A 4 -8.24 6.97 -22.15
CA ASN A 4 -9.12 5.81 -21.97
C ASN A 4 -10.61 6.16 -22.02
N GLY A 5 -10.96 7.45 -21.93
CA GLY A 5 -12.36 7.88 -21.80
C GLY A 5 -12.99 7.42 -20.48
N GLY A 6 -14.33 7.35 -20.45
CA GLY A 6 -15.10 6.90 -19.29
C GLY A 6 -14.93 7.77 -18.03
N LYS A 7 -15.43 7.25 -16.90
CA LYS A 7 -15.23 7.81 -15.56
C LYS A 7 -14.11 7.06 -14.85
N CYS A 8 -13.48 7.68 -13.86
CA CYS A 8 -12.43 7.04 -13.07
C CYS A 8 -12.89 5.71 -12.45
N VAL A 9 -14.13 5.65 -11.97
CA VAL A 9 -14.74 4.46 -11.35
C VAL A 9 -14.83 3.24 -12.27
N ASP A 10 -14.80 3.43 -13.59
CA ASP A 10 -14.85 2.33 -14.56
C ASP A 10 -13.51 1.55 -14.58
N TRP A 11 -12.47 2.14 -14.00
CA TRP A 11 -11.09 1.67 -14.05
C TRP A 11 -10.58 1.10 -12.72
N ASP A 12 -11.45 0.97 -11.71
CA ASP A 12 -11.10 0.44 -10.39
C ASP A 12 -10.76 -1.05 -10.48
N TYR A 13 -9.51 -1.41 -10.17
CA TYR A 13 -8.97 -2.78 -10.33
C TYR A 13 -9.21 -3.42 -11.71
N THR A 14 -9.26 -2.61 -12.78
CA THR A 14 -9.34 -3.09 -14.16
C THR A 14 -8.15 -2.64 -14.99
N ASP A 15 -7.85 -3.41 -16.04
CA ASP A 15 -6.75 -3.09 -16.96
C ASP A 15 -7.09 -1.85 -17.80
N LEU A 16 -6.14 -0.94 -17.94
CA LEU A 16 -6.30 0.22 -18.81
C LEU A 16 -6.20 -0.19 -20.28
N PRO A 17 -7.18 0.13 -21.14
CA PRO A 17 -7.10 -0.20 -22.56
C PRO A 17 -5.89 0.45 -23.26
N GLU A 18 -5.67 1.73 -22.99
CA GLU A 18 -4.70 2.60 -23.64
C GLU A 18 -3.69 3.19 -22.66
N TYR A 19 -2.54 3.59 -23.19
CA TYR A 19 -1.55 4.37 -22.44
C TYR A 19 -2.14 5.71 -21.98
N MET A 20 -1.73 6.16 -20.80
CA MET A 20 -1.97 7.54 -20.43
C MET A 20 -1.21 8.50 -21.35
N LEU A 21 -1.65 9.76 -21.37
CA LEU A 21 -0.89 10.84 -21.97
C LEU A 21 0.52 10.91 -21.35
N LEU A 22 1.45 11.49 -22.10
CA LEU A 22 2.77 11.81 -21.56
C LEU A 22 2.60 12.75 -20.36
N VAL A 23 3.05 12.29 -19.19
CA VAL A 23 2.99 13.05 -17.93
C VAL A 23 4.40 13.33 -17.46
N ILE A 24 4.70 14.61 -17.28
CA ILE A 24 5.87 15.08 -16.53
C ILE A 24 5.38 15.41 -15.12
N TYR A 25 5.89 14.70 -14.12
CA TYR A 25 5.54 14.92 -12.73
C TYR A 25 6.67 15.65 -12.00
N ILE A 26 6.31 16.70 -11.26
CA ILE A 26 7.25 17.52 -10.48
C ILE A 26 6.73 17.55 -9.05
N PRO A 27 7.22 16.68 -8.14
CA PRO A 27 6.78 16.68 -6.77
C PRO A 27 7.23 17.96 -6.06
N THR A 28 6.32 18.52 -5.27
CA THR A 28 6.60 19.61 -4.34
C THR A 28 6.62 19.14 -2.89
N THR A 29 6.47 17.84 -2.63
CA THR A 29 6.57 17.24 -1.29
C THR A 29 7.48 16.01 -1.35
N ALA A 30 8.04 15.60 -0.22
CA ALA A 30 9.00 14.49 -0.12
C ALA A 30 8.46 13.29 0.67
N GLY A 31 7.20 12.91 0.42
CA GLY A 31 6.53 11.80 1.14
C GLY A 31 6.02 10.70 0.22
N THR A 32 4.94 11.00 -0.52
CA THR A 32 4.07 9.96 -1.13
C THR A 32 4.72 9.12 -2.23
N GLY A 33 5.79 9.59 -2.86
CA GLY A 33 6.46 8.89 -3.95
C GLY A 33 5.62 8.71 -5.23
N SER A 34 4.47 9.39 -5.36
CA SER A 34 3.51 9.17 -6.45
C SER A 34 4.10 9.37 -7.86
N GLY A 35 5.20 10.12 -7.97
CA GLY A 35 5.94 10.30 -9.23
C GLY A 35 6.68 9.07 -9.74
N VAL A 36 6.87 8.06 -8.89
CA VAL A 36 7.66 6.86 -9.21
C VAL A 36 6.85 5.57 -9.01
N THR A 37 5.55 5.70 -8.72
CA THR A 37 4.64 4.56 -8.60
C THR A 37 3.77 4.42 -9.85
N PHE A 38 3.06 3.30 -9.92
CA PHE A 38 2.12 2.96 -10.99
C PHE A 38 0.68 2.83 -10.45
N VAL A 39 0.38 3.59 -9.40
CA VAL A 39 -0.89 3.51 -8.66
C VAL A 39 -1.52 4.89 -8.60
N ALA A 40 -2.79 4.98 -8.98
CA ALA A 40 -3.63 6.15 -8.76
C ALA A 40 -4.74 5.80 -7.75
N VAL A 41 -4.72 6.46 -6.60
CA VAL A 41 -5.77 6.35 -5.59
C VAL A 41 -6.75 7.50 -5.79
N ILE A 42 -8.02 7.17 -6.01
CA ILE A 42 -9.08 8.14 -6.26
C ILE A 42 -10.20 7.90 -5.24
N THR A 43 -10.84 8.94 -4.75
CA THR A 43 -12.00 8.80 -3.85
C THR A 43 -13.28 8.83 -4.67
N ASP A 44 -14.08 7.77 -4.62
CA ASP A 44 -15.49 7.77 -5.02
C ASP A 44 -16.31 8.38 -3.88
N GLU A 45 -16.71 9.65 -4.05
CA GLU A 45 -17.44 10.40 -3.03
C GLU A 45 -18.87 9.88 -2.80
N GLU A 46 -19.51 9.31 -3.83
CA GLU A 46 -20.87 8.77 -3.75
C GLU A 46 -20.87 7.50 -2.90
N LYS A 47 -19.90 6.60 -3.13
CA LYS A 47 -19.75 5.34 -2.38
C LYS A 47 -18.92 5.48 -1.11
N LYS A 48 -18.33 6.65 -0.85
CA LYS A 48 -17.40 6.90 0.27
C LYS A 48 -16.25 5.88 0.28
N TYR A 49 -15.74 5.55 -0.91
CA TYR A 49 -14.80 4.46 -1.12
C TYR A 49 -13.52 4.99 -1.78
N LYS A 50 -12.35 4.48 -1.36
CA LYS A 50 -11.08 4.77 -2.02
C LYS A 50 -10.81 3.69 -3.07
N MET A 51 -10.97 4.06 -4.32
CA MET A 51 -10.70 3.21 -5.48
C MET A 51 -9.21 3.28 -5.85
N GLY A 52 -8.71 2.18 -6.44
CA GLY A 52 -7.32 1.99 -6.82
C GLY A 52 -7.18 1.56 -8.27
N ILE A 53 -6.54 2.39 -9.09
CA ILE A 53 -6.16 2.03 -10.46
C ILE A 53 -4.67 1.69 -10.45
N MET A 54 -4.31 0.52 -10.98
CA MET A 54 -2.93 0.02 -10.94
C MET A 54 -2.54 -0.55 -12.31
N ASP A 55 -1.59 0.08 -12.99
CA ASP A 55 -1.01 -0.48 -14.22
C ASP A 55 0.47 -0.07 -14.32
N ALA A 56 1.36 -1.05 -14.18
CA ALA A 56 2.81 -0.87 -14.14
C ALA A 56 3.40 -0.24 -15.42
N ILE A 57 2.67 -0.28 -16.54
CA ILE A 57 3.15 0.14 -17.85
C ILE A 57 2.44 1.40 -18.31
N LYS A 58 1.10 1.42 -18.21
CA LYS A 58 0.24 2.45 -18.82
C LYS A 58 -0.05 3.63 -17.89
N LEU A 59 0.09 3.47 -16.57
CA LEU A 59 -0.28 4.48 -15.56
C LEU A 59 0.92 5.27 -14.99
N ARG A 60 2.15 4.79 -15.14
CA ARG A 60 3.32 5.48 -14.56
C ARG A 60 3.59 6.83 -15.26
N PRO A 61 4.04 7.87 -14.52
CA PRO A 61 4.56 9.09 -15.13
C PRO A 61 5.69 8.79 -16.12
N SER A 62 5.76 9.55 -17.22
CA SER A 62 6.79 9.35 -18.25
C SER A 62 8.14 9.88 -17.77
N ILE A 63 8.12 11.02 -17.08
CA ILE A 63 9.30 11.68 -16.52
C ILE A 63 8.92 12.22 -15.13
N THR A 64 9.80 12.04 -14.16
CA THR A 64 9.70 12.68 -12.84
C THR A 64 10.93 13.53 -12.58
N ILE A 65 10.72 14.81 -12.30
CA ILE A 65 11.79 15.78 -12.01
C ILE A 65 11.70 16.14 -10.53
N ALA A 66 12.61 15.59 -9.73
CA ALA A 66 12.70 15.93 -8.31
C ALA A 66 13.63 17.13 -8.13
N ASP A 67 13.05 18.30 -7.83
CA ASP A 67 13.78 19.52 -7.51
C ASP A 67 13.69 19.81 -5.99
N PRO A 68 14.79 19.67 -5.23
CA PRO A 68 14.81 19.95 -3.79
C PRO A 68 14.46 21.39 -3.42
N GLU A 69 14.66 22.37 -4.32
CA GLU A 69 14.34 23.77 -4.02
C GLU A 69 12.84 23.97 -3.81
N LEU A 70 12.00 23.18 -4.48
CA LEU A 70 10.54 23.20 -4.31
C LEU A 70 10.09 22.70 -2.94
N LEU A 71 10.98 22.01 -2.20
CA LEU A 71 10.71 21.54 -0.84
C LEU A 71 10.99 22.62 0.21
N MET A 72 11.79 23.63 -0.12
CA MET A 72 12.27 24.63 0.85
C MET A 72 11.17 25.55 1.37
N THR A 73 10.08 25.68 0.63
CA THR A 73 8.92 26.50 1.01
C THR A 73 7.84 25.72 1.77
N LEU A 74 8.04 24.42 2.05
CA LEU A 74 7.04 23.63 2.77
C LEU A 74 6.92 24.11 4.23
N PRO A 75 5.69 24.27 4.73
CA PRO A 75 5.44 24.46 6.16
C PRO A 75 6.07 23.33 6.98
N PRO A 76 6.69 23.62 8.14
CA PRO A 76 7.38 22.60 8.96
C PRO A 76 6.51 21.38 9.31
N SER A 77 5.21 21.58 9.54
CA SER A 77 4.27 20.49 9.83
C SER A 77 4.10 19.53 8.65
N LEU A 78 4.01 20.06 7.43
CA LEU A 78 3.91 19.25 6.21
C LEU A 78 5.24 18.56 5.89
N THR A 79 6.37 19.23 6.10
CA THR A 79 7.70 18.61 5.98
C THR A 79 7.86 17.43 6.92
N ALA A 80 7.48 17.59 8.19
CA ALA A 80 7.55 16.53 9.18
C ALA A 80 6.63 15.35 8.81
N SER A 81 5.37 15.63 8.45
CA SER A 81 4.42 14.58 8.07
C SER A 81 4.87 13.80 6.84
N ALA A 82 5.35 14.48 5.80
CA ALA A 82 5.86 13.84 4.59
C ALA A 82 7.14 13.02 4.88
N GLY A 83 8.04 13.53 5.72
CA GLY A 83 9.25 12.80 6.12
C GLY A 83 8.95 11.54 6.92
N VAL A 84 7.96 11.58 7.82
CA VAL A 84 7.51 10.41 8.60
C VAL A 84 6.88 9.34 7.70
N ASP A 85 6.09 9.75 6.70
CA ASP A 85 5.53 8.83 5.70
C ASP A 85 6.64 8.07 4.96
N ALA A 86 7.62 8.80 4.42
CA ALA A 86 8.76 8.22 3.73
C ALA A 86 9.59 7.30 4.62
N LEU A 87 9.84 7.69 5.88
CA LEU A 87 10.58 6.88 6.85
C LEU A 87 9.82 5.59 7.22
N SER A 88 8.52 5.67 7.42
CA SER A 88 7.68 4.51 7.77
C SER A 88 7.71 3.47 6.66
N TYR A 89 7.58 3.91 5.40
CA TYR A 89 7.73 3.04 4.23
C TYR A 89 9.12 2.37 4.18
N ALA A 90 10.19 3.15 4.35
CA ALA A 90 11.56 2.63 4.36
C ALA A 90 11.80 1.63 5.50
N GLY A 91 11.23 1.88 6.68
CA GLY A 91 11.30 0.99 7.83
C GLY A 91 10.67 -0.37 7.55
N VAL A 92 9.43 -0.41 7.05
CA VAL A 92 8.74 -1.66 6.69
C VAL A 92 9.52 -2.43 5.63
N LYS A 93 10.00 -1.75 4.58
CA LYS A 93 10.83 -2.37 3.55
C LYS A 93 12.10 -2.97 4.16
N LYS A 94 12.75 -2.26 5.08
CA LYS A 94 13.98 -2.74 5.71
C LYS A 94 13.75 -3.98 6.57
N VAL A 95 12.64 -4.04 7.30
CA VAL A 95 12.23 -5.24 8.06
C VAL A 95 12.04 -6.42 7.11
N LYS A 96 11.37 -6.22 5.96
CA LYS A 96 11.19 -7.28 4.95
C LYS A 96 12.54 -7.78 4.40
N GLU A 97 13.43 -6.88 4.02
CA GLU A 97 14.79 -7.23 3.56
C GLU A 97 15.59 -7.99 4.64
N LEU A 98 15.44 -7.61 5.92
CA LEU A 98 16.11 -8.29 7.02
C LEU A 98 15.56 -9.70 7.23
N ASN A 99 14.23 -9.87 7.20
CA ASN A 99 13.59 -11.18 7.31
C ASN A 99 14.09 -12.16 6.24
N GLU A 100 14.23 -11.69 5.00
CA GLU A 100 14.79 -12.48 3.91
C GLU A 100 16.27 -12.84 4.16
N LYS A 101 17.08 -11.87 4.60
CA LYS A 101 18.52 -12.07 4.87
C LYS A 101 18.78 -13.05 6.00
N VAL A 102 17.99 -12.99 7.07
CA VAL A 102 18.13 -13.88 8.23
C VAL A 102 17.33 -15.17 8.07
N LYS A 103 16.67 -15.36 6.92
CA LYS A 103 15.91 -16.57 6.55
C LYS A 103 14.84 -16.93 7.58
N ILE A 104 14.10 -15.94 8.08
CA ILE A 104 12.90 -16.21 8.88
C ILE A 104 11.92 -16.99 7.99
N PRO A 105 11.46 -18.18 8.41
CA PRO A 105 10.55 -19.00 7.62
C PRO A 105 9.24 -18.26 7.38
N LYS A 106 8.66 -18.40 6.19
CA LYS A 106 7.30 -17.91 5.93
C LYS A 106 6.30 -18.83 6.61
N LEU A 107 5.07 -18.33 6.80
CA LEU A 107 4.01 -19.10 7.46
C LEU A 107 3.77 -20.45 6.78
N LYS A 108 3.82 -20.49 5.44
CA LYS A 108 3.71 -21.72 4.63
C LYS A 108 4.87 -22.70 4.76
N ASP A 109 6.03 -22.24 5.22
CA ASP A 109 7.21 -23.09 5.40
C ASP A 109 7.18 -23.81 6.78
N LEU A 110 6.19 -23.49 7.62
CA LEU A 110 6.00 -24.10 8.93
C LEU A 110 5.10 -25.34 8.80
N ASN A 111 5.69 -26.53 8.91
CA ASN A 111 5.00 -27.82 8.73
C ASN A 111 3.79 -28.03 9.67
N ASP A 112 3.76 -27.35 10.81
CA ASP A 112 2.71 -27.49 11.83
C ASP A 112 1.51 -26.56 11.60
N ILE A 113 1.60 -25.61 10.66
CA ILE A 113 0.54 -24.65 10.37
C ILE A 113 -0.13 -25.03 9.04
N LYS A 114 -1.40 -25.43 9.14
CA LYS A 114 -2.25 -25.84 8.02
C LYS A 114 -3.49 -24.96 7.99
N GLU A 115 -4.14 -24.86 6.83
CA GLU A 115 -5.37 -24.06 6.65
C GLU A 115 -6.47 -24.43 7.66
N GLU A 116 -6.58 -25.70 8.02
CA GLU A 116 -7.52 -26.20 9.03
C GLU A 116 -7.33 -25.56 10.42
N HIS A 117 -6.14 -25.02 10.71
CA HIS A 117 -5.83 -24.34 11.98
C HIS A 117 -6.15 -22.85 11.95
N PHE A 118 -6.33 -22.23 10.78
CA PHE A 118 -6.37 -20.76 10.67
C PHE A 118 -7.50 -20.13 11.45
N ARG A 119 -8.69 -20.75 11.40
CA ARG A 119 -9.86 -20.25 12.15
C ARG A 119 -9.61 -20.23 13.65
N ALA A 120 -9.08 -21.33 14.19
CA ALA A 120 -8.76 -21.44 15.60
C ALA A 120 -7.68 -20.40 16.02
N ILE A 121 -6.63 -20.23 15.19
CA ILE A 121 -5.59 -19.22 15.43
C ILE A 121 -6.20 -17.81 15.45
N ALA A 122 -7.10 -17.50 14.52
CA ALA A 122 -7.74 -16.20 14.41
C ALA A 122 -8.64 -15.89 15.61
N GLU A 123 -9.45 -16.86 16.04
CA GLU A 123 -10.31 -16.74 17.23
C GLU A 123 -9.47 -16.54 18.49
N CYS A 124 -8.43 -17.36 18.69
CA CYS A 124 -7.49 -17.17 19.80
C CYS A 124 -6.82 -15.80 19.76
N SER A 125 -6.45 -15.29 18.58
CA SER A 125 -5.83 -13.96 18.45
C SER A 125 -6.80 -12.82 18.79
N ALA A 126 -8.08 -12.96 18.45
CA ALA A 126 -9.12 -12.00 18.80
C ALA A 126 -9.44 -12.00 20.30
N GLU A 127 -9.32 -13.15 20.97
CA GLU A 127 -9.55 -13.27 22.42
C GLU A 127 -8.33 -12.85 23.26
N ASN A 128 -7.11 -13.03 22.75
CA ASN A 128 -5.86 -12.77 23.47
C ASN A 128 -5.16 -11.49 23.00
N VAL A 129 -5.91 -10.40 22.90
CA VAL A 129 -5.34 -9.09 22.56
C VAL A 129 -4.34 -8.66 23.63
N LEU A 130 -3.07 -8.52 23.23
CA LEU A 130 -1.94 -8.27 24.14
C LEU A 130 -1.94 -6.87 24.77
N SER A 131 -2.53 -5.89 24.08
CA SER A 131 -2.65 -4.50 24.51
C SER A 131 -3.73 -3.78 23.70
N ASP A 132 -4.42 -2.81 24.31
CA ASP A 132 -5.42 -1.95 23.64
C ASP A 132 -4.81 -0.93 22.64
N ASP A 133 -3.50 -1.03 22.37
CA ASP A 133 -2.73 -0.12 21.50
C ASP A 133 -2.92 -0.39 19.99
N ASN A 134 -3.84 -1.28 19.61
CA ASN A 134 -4.14 -1.52 18.21
C ASN A 134 -4.75 -0.27 17.56
N ALA A 135 -4.23 0.12 16.40
CA ALA A 135 -4.74 1.30 15.65
C ALA A 135 -6.22 1.17 15.22
N ARG A 136 -6.77 -0.05 15.25
CA ARG A 136 -8.18 -0.37 15.02
C ARG A 136 -8.58 -1.62 15.79
N GLU A 137 -9.87 -1.77 16.10
CA GLU A 137 -10.41 -3.05 16.55
C GLU A 137 -10.28 -4.10 15.42
N ILE A 138 -9.96 -5.33 15.82
CA ILE A 138 -9.74 -6.46 14.93
C ILE A 138 -10.42 -7.69 15.51
N ASP A 139 -11.38 -8.24 14.75
CA ASP A 139 -12.13 -9.43 15.13
C ASP A 139 -11.51 -10.69 14.50
N ALA A 140 -12.07 -11.85 14.83
CA ALA A 140 -11.58 -13.14 14.35
C ALA A 140 -11.64 -13.25 12.82
N ASP A 141 -12.63 -12.64 12.16
CA ASP A 141 -12.75 -12.71 10.70
C ASP A 141 -11.66 -11.86 10.03
N ALA A 142 -11.36 -10.67 10.55
CA ALA A 142 -10.25 -9.85 10.07
C ALA A 142 -8.88 -10.49 10.33
N TYR A 143 -8.69 -11.19 11.45
CA TYR A 143 -7.47 -11.99 11.67
C TYR A 143 -7.38 -13.15 10.68
N LEU A 144 -8.49 -13.82 10.39
CA LEU A 144 -8.53 -14.94 9.46
C LEU A 144 -8.09 -14.51 8.06
N GLU A 145 -8.58 -13.36 7.57
CA GLU A 145 -8.13 -12.77 6.30
C GLU A 145 -6.63 -12.52 6.29
N LEU A 146 -6.07 -11.89 7.33
CA LEU A 146 -4.63 -11.63 7.44
C LEU A 146 -3.80 -12.92 7.44
N ILE A 147 -4.27 -13.97 8.11
CA ILE A 147 -3.59 -15.27 8.14
C ILE A 147 -3.58 -15.90 6.73
N TYR A 148 -4.71 -15.86 6.03
CA TYR A 148 -4.79 -16.33 4.64
C TYR A 148 -3.87 -15.55 3.70
N GLU A 149 -3.83 -14.21 3.83
CA GLU A 149 -2.92 -13.37 3.05
C GLU A 149 -1.46 -13.73 3.36
N ALA A 150 -1.08 -13.83 4.63
CA ALA A 150 0.29 -14.15 5.05
C ALA A 150 0.73 -15.56 4.63
N TYR A 151 -0.17 -16.54 4.63
CA TYR A 151 0.12 -17.90 4.17
C TYR A 151 0.33 -17.96 2.66
N ASN A 152 -0.48 -17.21 1.89
CA ASN A 152 -0.44 -17.20 0.44
C ASN A 152 0.57 -16.21 -0.17
N ASP A 153 1.09 -15.26 0.63
CA ASP A 153 2.08 -14.29 0.16
C ASP A 153 3.33 -15.01 -0.38
N LYS A 154 3.70 -14.67 -1.61
CA LYS A 154 4.70 -15.43 -2.38
C LYS A 154 6.10 -15.21 -1.86
#